data_AF-A0A3R7LLK1-F1
#
_entry.id   AF-A0A3R7LLK1-F1
#
_cell.length_a   1.000
_cell.length_b   1.000
_cell.length_c   1.000
_cell.angle_alpha   90.00
_cell.angle_beta   90.00
_cell.angle_gamma   90.00
#
_symmetry.space_group_name_H-M   'P 1'
#
loop_
_entity.id
_entity.type
_entity.pdbx_description
1 polymer ?
#
loop_
_entity_poly.entity_id
_entity_poly.type
_entity_poly.pdbx_seq_one_letter_code
_entity_poly.pdbx_strand_id
1 'polypeptide(L)'
;MQSEGGGMRSNRVDEALQLFAALQEKLRLESREGDINRVVRAASTEPSLRQSGGVTGAAALPPPPPPSTSSSRLRRPASVADLQRKLEVADGIMRRLHAKNQQLLQRLAAVRRAEEEATAGAVAQLRESLQQREEEVRRLRHRLRGSEKRAEGSGRGASGGGAALTLLKLRVRQMEEQYNRLLETRLTDALEERPAERVDAELRELVVLLKSRLLADARHHEAEVLLLNEALLESERRLATAPGA
;
A
#
# COMPACT_ATOMS: atom_id res chain seq x y z
N MET A 1 -34.81 -43.99 -8.26
CA MET A 1 -35.10 -42.80 -9.09
C MET A 1 -35.83 -41.84 -8.16
N GLN A 2 -35.44 -40.60 -7.87
CA GLN A 2 -34.72 -39.58 -8.66
C GLN A 2 -33.78 -38.76 -7.74
N SER A 3 -32.73 -38.19 -8.32
CA SER A 3 -31.74 -37.35 -7.66
C SER A 3 -32.23 -35.90 -7.55
N GLU A 4 -32.36 -35.39 -6.32
CA GLU A 4 -32.42 -33.95 -6.03
C GLU A 4 -31.20 -33.57 -5.19
N GLY A 5 -30.13 -33.13 -5.85
CA GLY A 5 -28.87 -32.80 -5.18
C GLY A 5 -27.95 -31.88 -5.99
N GLY A 6 -28.52 -31.10 -6.93
CA GLY A 6 -27.78 -30.22 -7.82
C GLY A 6 -27.99 -28.72 -7.64
N GLY A 7 -29.06 -28.29 -6.95
CA GLY A 7 -29.55 -26.90 -7.02
C GLY A 7 -28.75 -25.84 -6.26
N MET A 8 -27.91 -26.21 -5.28
CA MET A 8 -27.18 -25.21 -4.47
C MET A 8 -25.80 -24.83 -5.05
N ARG A 9 -25.23 -25.66 -5.93
CA ARG A 9 -23.92 -25.39 -6.54
C ARG A 9 -24.03 -24.49 -7.78
N SER A 10 -25.10 -24.62 -8.55
CA SER A 10 -25.40 -23.73 -9.68
C SER A 10 -25.56 -22.28 -9.21
N ASN A 11 -26.32 -22.06 -8.13
CA ASN A 11 -26.64 -20.71 -7.66
C ASN A 11 -25.40 -19.92 -7.22
N ARG A 12 -24.40 -20.56 -6.58
CA ARG A 12 -23.16 -19.87 -6.19
C ARG A 12 -22.26 -19.54 -7.38
N VAL A 13 -22.26 -20.39 -8.40
CA VAL A 13 -21.51 -20.15 -9.63
C VAL A 13 -22.19 -19.04 -10.42
N ASP A 14 -23.51 -19.04 -10.50
CA ASP A 14 -24.29 -17.99 -11.16
C ASP A 14 -24.14 -16.64 -10.43
N GLU A 15 -24.10 -16.65 -9.10
CA GLU A 15 -23.83 -15.46 -8.27
C GLU A 15 -22.39 -14.93 -8.48
N ALA A 16 -21.40 -15.82 -8.54
CA ALA A 16 -20.02 -15.44 -8.86
C ALA A 16 -19.89 -14.86 -10.28
N LEU A 17 -20.61 -15.42 -11.25
CA LEU A 17 -20.64 -14.90 -12.62
C LEU A 17 -21.35 -13.55 -12.71
N GLN A 18 -22.42 -13.34 -11.94
CA GLN A 18 -23.11 -12.05 -11.84
C GLN A 18 -22.23 -10.97 -11.18
N LEU A 19 -21.53 -11.30 -10.09
CA LEU A 19 -20.58 -10.39 -9.45
C LEU A 19 -19.41 -10.05 -10.37
N PHE A 20 -18.92 -11.03 -11.15
CA PHE A 20 -17.87 -10.81 -12.13
C PHE A 20 -18.34 -9.92 -13.29
N ALA A 21 -19.57 -10.11 -13.79
CA ALA A 21 -20.16 -9.25 -14.81
C ALA A 21 -20.34 -7.81 -14.30
N ALA A 22 -20.84 -7.64 -13.07
CA ALA A 22 -20.99 -6.33 -12.43
C ALA A 22 -19.64 -5.62 -12.22
N LEU A 23 -18.59 -6.37 -11.84
CA LEU A 23 -17.23 -5.85 -11.74
C LEU A 23 -16.68 -5.41 -13.09
N GLN A 24 -16.88 -6.20 -14.15
CA GLN A 24 -16.45 -5.81 -15.50
C GLN A 24 -17.19 -4.56 -16.02
N GLU A 25 -18.47 -4.41 -15.70
CA GLU A 25 -19.24 -3.22 -16.07
C GLU A 25 -18.75 -1.98 -15.33
N LYS A 26 -18.49 -2.08 -14.02
CA LYS A 26 -17.90 -1.00 -13.22
C LYS A 26 -16.53 -0.59 -13.75
N LEU A 27 -15.68 -1.55 -14.11
CA LEU A 27 -14.35 -1.29 -14.69
C LEU A 27 -14.44 -0.60 -16.06
N ARG A 28 -15.44 -0.96 -16.88
CA ARG A 28 -15.70 -0.29 -18.15
C ARG A 28 -16.22 1.13 -17.97
N LEU A 29 -17.06 1.38 -16.97
CA LEU A 29 -17.53 2.72 -16.63
C LEU A 29 -16.38 3.60 -16.12
N GLU A 30 -15.54 3.08 -15.22
CA GLU A 30 -14.35 3.78 -14.73
C GLU A 30 -13.33 4.05 -15.85
N SER A 31 -13.15 3.12 -16.80
CA SER A 31 -12.29 3.35 -17.97
C SER A 31 -12.84 4.44 -18.88
N ARG A 32 -14.16 4.49 -19.09
CA ARG A 32 -14.82 5.55 -19.88
C ARG A 32 -14.72 6.90 -19.19
N GLU A 33 -14.85 6.94 -17.87
CA GLU A 33 -14.70 8.16 -17.08
C GLU A 33 -13.24 8.66 -17.07
N GLY A 34 -12.27 7.74 -17.03
CA GLY A 34 -10.85 8.03 -17.23
C GLY A 34 -10.53 8.59 -18.61
N ASP A 35 -11.18 8.08 -19.66
CA ASP A 35 -11.03 8.57 -21.02
C ASP A 35 -11.71 9.92 -21.24
N ILE A 36 -12.89 10.17 -20.67
CA ILE A 36 -13.53 11.49 -20.69
C ILE A 36 -12.66 12.52 -19.96
N ASN A 37 -12.09 12.17 -18.81
CA ASN A 37 -11.19 13.07 -18.07
C ASN A 37 -9.84 13.30 -18.78
N ARG A 38 -9.38 12.35 -19.61
CA ARG A 38 -8.23 12.56 -20.51
C ARG A 38 -8.57 13.43 -21.71
N VAL A 39 -9.75 13.26 -22.32
CA VAL A 39 -10.21 14.07 -23.46
C VAL A 39 -10.52 15.51 -23.02
N VAL A 40 -11.09 15.73 -21.83
CA VAL A 40 -11.31 17.08 -21.27
C VAL A 40 -9.98 17.77 -20.95
N ARG A 41 -8.96 17.02 -20.50
CA ARG A 41 -7.62 17.55 -20.25
C ARG A 41 -6.80 17.76 -21.53
N ALA A 42 -7.06 17.00 -22.60
CA ALA A 42 -6.44 17.18 -23.91
C ALA A 42 -7.13 18.28 -24.75
N ALA A 43 -8.43 18.52 -24.55
CA ALA A 43 -9.18 19.62 -25.17
C ALA A 43 -8.92 20.99 -24.51
N SER A 44 -8.24 21.03 -23.36
CA SER A 44 -7.83 22.27 -22.67
C SER A 44 -6.40 22.70 -23.00
N THR A 45 -5.75 22.05 -23.96
CA THR A 45 -4.42 22.45 -24.44
C THR A 45 -4.44 22.56 -25.96
N GLU A 46 -5.01 23.65 -26.47
CA GLU A 46 -4.64 24.20 -27.77
C GLU A 46 -3.90 25.54 -27.60
N PRO A 47 -2.85 25.78 -28.41
CA PRO A 47 -2.06 27.00 -28.42
C PRO A 47 -2.71 28.07 -29.31
N SER A 48 -2.12 29.27 -29.32
CA SER A 48 -2.20 30.28 -30.40
C SER A 48 -3.05 31.54 -30.18
N LEU A 49 -2.31 32.64 -30.00
CA LEU A 49 -2.42 33.94 -30.70
C LEU A 49 -3.79 34.63 -30.89
N ARG A 50 -3.87 35.83 -30.29
CA ARG A 50 -4.41 37.11 -30.81
C ARG A 50 -5.77 37.10 -31.55
N GLN A 51 -6.76 37.80 -30.97
CA GLN A 51 -7.66 38.82 -31.56
C GLN A 51 -8.78 39.14 -30.53
N SER A 52 -8.84 40.32 -29.93
CA SER A 52 -9.47 41.59 -30.37
C SER A 52 -10.99 41.69 -30.16
N GLY A 53 -11.41 42.69 -29.37
CA GLY A 53 -12.79 43.21 -29.22
C GLY A 53 -13.64 42.45 -28.18
N GLY A 54 -14.36 43.05 -27.24
CA GLY A 54 -14.71 44.44 -26.94
C GLY A 54 -15.99 44.45 -26.07
N VAL A 55 -16.19 45.55 -25.30
CA VAL A 55 -17.45 46.06 -24.68
C VAL A 55 -17.87 45.40 -23.34
N THR A 56 -18.17 46.07 -22.21
CA THR A 56 -18.11 47.44 -21.66
C THR A 56 -18.40 47.33 -20.13
N GLY A 57 -17.84 48.23 -19.30
CA GLY A 57 -18.27 48.42 -17.91
C GLY A 57 -17.32 49.35 -17.14
N ALA A 58 -17.76 50.58 -16.90
CA ALA A 58 -16.95 51.76 -16.55
C ALA A 58 -16.59 51.90 -15.05
N ALA A 59 -15.41 52.46 -14.77
CA ALA A 59 -15.17 53.43 -13.69
C ALA A 59 -13.76 54.09 -13.79
N ALA A 60 -13.76 55.40 -14.06
CA ALA A 60 -12.81 56.49 -13.74
C ALA A 60 -11.27 56.30 -13.77
N LEU A 61 -10.62 57.10 -14.65
CA LEU A 61 -9.17 57.35 -14.80
C LEU A 61 -8.61 58.38 -13.78
N PRO A 62 -7.27 58.42 -13.62
CA PRO A 62 -6.52 59.65 -13.85
C PRO A 62 -5.40 59.47 -14.93
N PRO A 63 -4.88 60.57 -15.53
CA PRO A 63 -4.17 60.56 -16.83
C PRO A 63 -2.69 60.12 -16.77
N PRO A 64 -2.07 59.73 -17.92
CA PRO A 64 -0.72 59.16 -17.98
C PRO A 64 0.40 60.20 -18.30
N PRO A 65 1.66 59.97 -17.88
CA PRO A 65 2.84 60.57 -18.49
C PRO A 65 3.50 59.64 -19.55
N PRO A 66 4.39 60.18 -20.43
CA PRO A 66 4.55 59.75 -21.83
C PRO A 66 5.46 58.53 -22.08
N PRO A 67 5.39 57.91 -23.29
CA PRO A 67 6.12 56.71 -23.65
C PRO A 67 7.51 57.03 -24.25
N SER A 68 8.56 56.39 -23.76
CA SER A 68 9.91 56.35 -24.35
C SER A 68 10.74 55.36 -23.52
N THR A 69 11.44 54.34 -24.00
CA THR A 69 11.83 53.89 -25.33
C THR A 69 12.16 52.38 -25.23
N SER A 70 12.13 51.70 -26.37
CA SER A 70 12.53 50.32 -26.61
C SER A 70 13.65 49.75 -25.73
N SER A 71 13.45 48.53 -25.22
CA SER A 71 14.56 47.58 -25.10
C SER A 71 14.06 46.14 -25.14
N SER A 72 14.03 45.60 -26.35
CA SER A 72 14.21 44.17 -26.57
C SER A 72 15.52 43.76 -25.89
N ARG A 73 15.45 43.08 -24.74
CA ARG A 73 16.60 42.29 -24.30
C ARG A 73 16.68 41.09 -25.24
N LEU A 74 17.36 41.32 -26.36
CA LEU A 74 18.01 40.29 -27.16
C LEU A 74 18.69 39.34 -26.16
N ARG A 75 18.18 38.11 -26.07
CA ARG A 75 18.92 37.00 -25.45
C ARG A 75 20.28 36.99 -26.14
N ARG A 76 21.34 37.43 -25.44
CA ARG A 76 22.70 37.27 -25.95
C ARG A 76 22.89 35.78 -26.25
N PRO A 77 23.40 35.40 -27.42
CA PRO A 77 23.75 34.02 -27.68
C PRO A 77 24.73 33.58 -26.59
N ALA A 78 24.42 32.47 -25.92
CA ALA A 78 25.30 31.92 -24.89
C ALA A 78 26.69 31.75 -25.51
N SER A 79 27.72 32.33 -24.87
CA SER A 79 29.06 32.17 -25.38
C SER A 79 29.48 30.70 -25.25
N VAL A 80 30.39 30.24 -26.12
CA VAL A 80 30.91 28.86 -26.05
C VAL A 80 31.51 28.57 -24.67
N ALA A 81 32.11 29.58 -24.03
CA ALA A 81 32.63 29.49 -22.67
C ALA A 81 31.51 29.26 -21.62
N ASP A 82 30.35 29.91 -21.76
CA ASP A 82 29.21 29.71 -20.85
C ASP A 82 28.63 28.29 -20.98
N LEU A 83 28.62 27.73 -22.20
CA LEU A 83 28.18 26.36 -22.44
C LEU A 83 29.17 25.34 -21.87
N GLN A 84 30.48 25.56 -22.02
CA GLN A 84 31.51 24.72 -21.41
C GLN A 84 31.40 24.71 -19.89
N ARG A 85 31.22 25.87 -19.26
CA ARG A 85 31.05 25.97 -17.81
C ARG A 85 29.81 25.22 -17.31
N LYS A 86 28.69 25.30 -18.05
CA LYS A 86 27.47 24.56 -17.72
C LYS A 86 27.65 23.05 -17.86
N LEU A 87 28.39 22.59 -18.87
CA LEU A 87 28.73 21.18 -19.04
C LEU A 87 29.62 20.68 -17.89
N GLU A 88 30.64 21.43 -17.49
CA GLU A 88 31.50 21.07 -16.35
C GLU A 88 30.71 20.97 -15.03
N VAL A 89 29.78 21.90 -14.80
CA VAL A 89 28.89 21.86 -13.63
C VAL A 89 27.95 20.65 -13.70
N ALA A 90 27.38 20.37 -14.87
CA ALA A 90 26.52 19.20 -15.08
C ALA A 90 27.29 17.89 -14.86
N ASP A 91 28.52 17.78 -15.37
CA ASP A 91 29.41 16.65 -15.14
C ASP A 91 29.76 16.48 -13.66
N GLY A 92 30.03 17.58 -12.96
CA GLY A 92 30.25 17.58 -11.52
C GLY A 92 29.03 17.10 -10.73
N ILE A 93 27.82 17.52 -11.14
CA ILE A 93 26.56 17.04 -10.56
C ILE A 93 26.37 15.55 -10.84
N MET A 94 26.56 15.11 -12.09
CA MET A 94 26.42 13.70 -12.49
C MET A 94 27.39 12.80 -11.73
N ARG A 95 28.65 13.20 -11.57
CA ARG A 95 29.64 12.42 -10.79
C ARG A 95 29.22 12.29 -9.32
N ARG A 96 28.77 13.37 -8.70
CA ARG A 96 28.27 13.33 -7.30
C ARG A 96 27.01 12.47 -7.17
N LEU A 97 26.10 12.55 -8.14
CA LEU A 97 24.90 11.72 -8.19
C LEU A 97 25.27 10.24 -8.35
N HIS A 98 26.22 9.92 -9.23
CA HIS A 98 26.71 8.57 -9.43
C HIS A 98 27.36 7.99 -8.17
N ALA A 99 28.20 8.79 -7.48
CA ALA A 99 28.78 8.38 -6.21
C ALA A 99 27.71 8.10 -5.15
N LYS A 100 26.70 8.96 -5.03
CA LYS A 100 25.56 8.73 -4.13
C LYS A 100 24.75 7.49 -4.52
N ASN A 101 24.49 7.28 -5.81
CA ASN A 101 23.79 6.09 -6.29
C ASN A 101 24.59 4.81 -6.00
N GLN A 102 25.90 4.82 -6.18
CA GLN A 102 26.76 3.69 -5.80
C GLN A 102 26.72 3.41 -4.29
N GLN A 103 26.76 4.44 -3.46
CA GLN A 103 26.62 4.29 -2.00
C GLN A 103 25.24 3.71 -1.61
N LEU A 104 24.17 4.17 -2.26
CA LEU A 104 22.82 3.63 -2.02
C LEU A 104 22.72 2.15 -2.45
N LEU A 105 23.29 1.78 -3.60
CA LEU A 105 23.34 0.39 -4.05
C LEU A 105 24.11 -0.51 -3.07
N GLN A 106 25.24 -0.02 -2.54
CA GLN A 106 26.01 -0.76 -1.53
C GLN A 106 25.21 -0.95 -0.23
N ARG A 107 24.49 0.08 0.22
CA ARG A 107 23.63 0.00 1.41
C ARG A 107 22.48 -0.98 1.21
N LEU A 108 21.81 -0.94 0.06
CA LEU A 108 20.76 -1.90 -0.29
C LEU A 108 21.29 -3.34 -0.33
N ALA A 109 22.47 -3.55 -0.89
CA ALA A 109 23.11 -4.87 -0.90
C ALA A 109 23.45 -5.36 0.52
N ALA A 110 23.91 -4.46 1.41
CA ALA A 110 24.19 -4.81 2.80
C ALA A 110 22.92 -5.20 3.57
N VAL A 111 21.82 -4.44 3.40
CA VAL A 111 20.53 -4.75 4.03
C VAL A 111 19.99 -6.10 3.57
N ARG A 112 20.03 -6.37 2.25
CA ARG A 112 19.57 -7.66 1.71
C ARG A 112 20.35 -8.84 2.30
N ARG A 113 21.67 -8.73 2.44
CA ARG A 113 22.47 -9.79 3.07
C ARG A 113 22.11 -10.02 4.53
N ALA A 114 21.89 -8.95 5.30
CA ALA A 114 21.48 -9.06 6.69
C ALA A 114 20.09 -9.71 6.83
N GLU A 115 19.14 -9.40 5.94
CA GLU A 115 17.83 -10.03 5.88
C GLU A 115 17.92 -11.52 5.49
N GLU A 116 18.74 -11.86 4.49
CA GLU A 116 19.01 -13.24 4.08
C GLU A 116 19.65 -14.05 5.21
N GLU A 117 20.60 -13.48 5.94
CA GLU A 117 21.24 -14.13 7.11
C GLU A 117 20.25 -14.32 8.27
N ALA A 118 19.43 -13.31 8.57
CA ALA A 118 18.41 -13.39 9.63
C ALA A 118 17.33 -14.43 9.31
N THR A 119 16.86 -14.45 8.06
CA THR A 119 15.87 -15.43 7.60
C THR A 119 16.46 -16.84 7.57
N ALA A 120 17.71 -17.02 7.13
CA ALA A 120 18.42 -18.30 7.18
C ALA A 120 18.57 -18.81 8.62
N GLY A 121 18.89 -17.93 9.57
CA GLY A 121 18.97 -18.27 11.00
C GLY A 121 17.63 -18.73 11.57
N ALA A 122 16.54 -18.02 11.27
CA ALA A 122 15.19 -18.40 11.70
C ALA A 122 14.75 -19.75 11.12
N VAL A 123 15.05 -20.00 9.84
CA VAL A 123 14.76 -21.29 9.19
C VAL A 123 15.55 -22.43 9.82
N ALA A 124 16.82 -22.21 10.18
CA ALA A 124 17.63 -23.21 10.88
C ALA A 124 17.02 -23.59 12.25
N GLN A 125 16.61 -22.60 13.05
CA GLN A 125 15.95 -22.83 14.34
C GLN A 125 14.63 -23.60 14.20
N LEU A 126 13.83 -23.27 13.18
CA LEU A 126 12.59 -23.99 12.89
C LEU A 126 12.85 -25.45 12.49
N ARG A 127 13.90 -25.71 11.70
CA ARG A 127 14.31 -27.08 11.33
C ARG A 127 14.74 -27.89 12.54
N GLU A 128 15.51 -27.30 13.45
CA GLU A 128 15.94 -27.95 14.68
C GLU A 128 14.73 -28.26 15.58
N SER A 129 13.83 -27.30 15.77
CA SER A 129 12.60 -27.47 16.56
C SER A 129 11.70 -28.56 15.98
N LEU A 130 11.62 -28.65 14.65
CA LEU A 130 10.85 -29.68 13.96
C LEU A 130 11.47 -31.06 14.16
N GLN A 131 12.81 -31.18 14.06
CA GLN A 131 13.51 -32.43 14.35
C GLN A 131 13.30 -32.90 15.81
N GLN A 132 13.39 -31.99 16.78
CA GLN A 132 13.13 -32.30 18.18
C GLN A 132 11.71 -32.83 18.38
N ARG A 133 10.70 -32.17 17.80
CA ARG A 133 9.30 -32.64 17.85
C ARG A 133 9.12 -33.99 17.17
N GLU A 134 9.77 -34.25 16.04
CA GLU A 134 9.71 -35.55 15.39
C GLU A 134 10.29 -36.66 16.27
N GLU A 135 11.40 -36.41 16.96
CA GLU A 135 11.97 -37.35 17.91
C GLU A 135 11.05 -37.61 19.10
N GLU A 136 10.44 -36.58 19.66
CA GLU A 136 9.44 -36.72 20.72
C GLU A 136 8.25 -37.57 20.26
N VAL A 137 7.73 -37.32 19.05
CA VAL A 137 6.65 -38.13 18.46
C VAL A 137 7.10 -39.58 18.27
N ARG A 138 8.34 -39.84 17.82
CA ARG A 138 8.88 -41.20 17.71
C ARG A 138 8.94 -41.88 19.09
N ARG A 139 9.42 -41.18 20.12
CA ARG A 139 9.49 -41.69 21.51
C ARG A 139 8.08 -42.00 22.06
N LEU A 140 7.12 -41.10 21.86
CA LEU A 140 5.73 -41.29 22.28
C LEU A 140 5.08 -42.47 21.57
N ARG A 141 5.27 -42.59 20.25
CA ARG A 141 4.79 -43.76 19.48
C ARG A 141 5.39 -45.06 19.99
N HIS A 142 6.68 -45.07 20.33
CA HIS A 142 7.33 -46.26 20.89
C HIS A 142 6.75 -46.63 22.26
N ARG A 143 6.54 -45.65 23.14
CA ARG A 143 5.89 -45.85 24.44
C ARG A 143 4.46 -46.37 24.29
N LEU A 144 3.68 -45.82 23.36
CA LEU A 144 2.30 -46.21 23.09
C LEU A 144 2.23 -47.66 22.60
N ARG A 145 3.08 -48.05 21.64
CA ARG A 145 3.22 -49.44 21.19
C ARG A 145 3.64 -50.37 22.34
N GLY A 146 4.48 -49.89 23.26
CA GLY A 146 4.84 -50.62 24.47
C GLY A 146 3.66 -50.86 25.42
N SER A 147 2.80 -49.86 25.60
CA SER A 147 1.57 -50.01 26.40
C SER A 147 0.53 -50.90 25.73
N GLU A 148 0.36 -50.81 24.41
CA GLU A 148 -0.55 -51.68 23.64
C GLU A 148 -0.17 -53.16 23.78
N LYS A 149 1.12 -53.49 23.59
CA LYS A 149 1.61 -54.85 23.78
C LYS A 149 1.45 -55.38 25.21
N ARG A 150 1.56 -54.52 26.23
CA ARG A 150 1.30 -54.90 27.63
C ARG A 150 -0.18 -55.15 27.88
N ALA A 151 -1.07 -54.36 27.27
CA ALA A 151 -2.51 -54.56 27.35
C ALA A 151 -2.95 -55.85 26.64
N GLU A 152 -2.38 -56.16 25.47
CA GLU A 152 -2.61 -57.40 24.73
C GLU A 152 -2.08 -58.64 25.49
N GLY A 153 -0.88 -58.53 26.10
CA GLY A 153 -0.30 -59.61 26.92
C GLY A 153 -1.03 -59.86 28.24
N SER A 154 -1.82 -58.90 28.74
CA SER A 154 -2.63 -59.02 29.95
C SER A 154 -4.04 -59.58 29.69
N GLY A 155 -4.37 -59.92 28.45
CA GLY A 155 -5.72 -60.26 27.99
C GLY A 155 -6.19 -61.71 28.17
N ARG A 156 -5.59 -62.52 29.06
CA ARG A 156 -6.03 -63.92 29.26
C ARG A 156 -6.80 -64.19 30.56
N GLY A 157 -7.24 -63.17 31.28
CA GLY A 157 -8.10 -63.39 32.45
C GLY A 157 -8.66 -62.13 33.07
N ALA A 158 -9.76 -61.59 32.54
CA ALA A 158 -10.65 -60.71 33.30
C ALA A 158 -12.03 -60.64 32.64
N SER A 159 -12.94 -61.47 33.14
CA SER A 159 -14.39 -61.46 32.85
C SER A 159 -15.10 -60.20 33.42
N GLY A 160 -14.52 -59.03 33.22
CA GLY A 160 -15.05 -57.72 33.64
C GLY A 160 -14.75 -56.56 32.66
N GLY A 161 -14.03 -56.83 31.56
CA GLY A 161 -13.56 -55.79 30.62
C GLY A 161 -14.65 -55.13 29.77
N GLY A 162 -15.82 -55.78 29.59
CA GLY A 162 -16.90 -55.25 28.75
C GLY A 162 -17.51 -53.95 29.29
N ALA A 163 -17.78 -53.88 30.60
CA ALA A 163 -18.34 -52.71 31.25
C ALA A 163 -17.32 -51.56 31.38
N ALA A 164 -16.05 -51.89 31.61
CA ALA A 164 -14.98 -50.90 31.64
C ALA A 164 -14.76 -50.28 30.24
N LEU A 165 -14.87 -51.08 29.18
CA LEU A 165 -14.72 -50.62 27.80
C LEU A 165 -15.91 -49.77 27.33
N THR A 166 -17.13 -50.06 27.77
CA THR A 166 -18.30 -49.20 27.50
C THR A 166 -18.23 -47.88 28.25
N LEU A 167 -17.79 -47.88 29.51
CA LEU A 167 -17.55 -46.65 30.28
C LEU A 167 -16.44 -45.80 29.65
N LEU A 168 -15.36 -46.42 29.17
CA LEU A 168 -14.28 -45.72 28.48
C LEU A 168 -14.78 -45.09 27.16
N LYS A 169 -15.56 -45.82 26.36
CA LYS A 169 -16.17 -45.29 25.13
C LYS A 169 -17.12 -44.13 25.40
N LEU A 170 -17.94 -44.23 26.45
CA LEU A 170 -18.83 -43.13 26.86
C LEU A 170 -18.02 -41.90 27.27
N ARG A 171 -16.93 -42.10 28.03
CA ARG A 171 -16.06 -41.01 28.47
C ARG A 171 -15.35 -40.34 27.30
N VAL A 172 -14.88 -41.10 26.33
CA VAL A 172 -14.26 -40.57 25.10
C VAL A 172 -15.27 -39.73 24.32
N ARG A 173 -16.51 -40.21 24.13
CA ARG A 173 -17.56 -39.44 23.46
C ARG A 173 -17.88 -38.13 24.17
N GLN A 174 -17.96 -38.13 25.50
CA GLN A 174 -18.17 -36.91 26.27
C GLN A 174 -17.02 -35.90 26.09
N MET A 175 -15.77 -36.39 26.06
CA MET A 175 -14.61 -35.53 25.81
C MET A 175 -14.59 -35.00 24.37
N GLU A 176 -14.98 -35.80 23.38
CA GLU A 176 -15.11 -35.39 21.98
C GLU A 176 -16.19 -34.31 21.82
N GLU A 177 -17.35 -34.47 22.47
CA GLU A 177 -18.42 -33.47 22.47
C GLU A 177 -17.97 -32.17 23.13
N GLN A 178 -17.26 -32.24 24.26
CA GLN A 178 -16.71 -31.07 24.94
C GLN A 178 -15.65 -30.35 24.07
N TYR A 179 -14.77 -31.12 23.43
CA TYR A 179 -13.76 -30.58 22.52
C TYR A 179 -14.40 -29.92 21.30
N ASN A 180 -15.39 -30.57 20.68
CA ASN A 180 -16.08 -30.03 19.51
C ASN A 180 -16.84 -28.74 19.84
N ARG A 181 -17.51 -28.65 20.99
CA ARG A 181 -18.14 -27.39 21.46
C ARG A 181 -17.11 -26.28 21.69
N LEU A 182 -15.95 -26.62 22.24
CA LEU A 182 -14.88 -25.65 22.46
C LEU A 182 -14.22 -25.22 21.14
N LEU A 183 -14.11 -26.14 20.18
CA LEU A 183 -13.65 -25.84 18.84
C LEU A 183 -14.64 -24.94 18.09
N GLU A 184 -15.94 -25.23 18.16
CA GLU A 184 -17.00 -24.41 17.57
C GLU A 184 -16.99 -22.99 18.15
N THR A 185 -16.94 -22.84 19.47
CA THR A 185 -16.85 -21.52 20.12
C THR A 185 -15.56 -20.78 19.76
N ARG A 186 -14.42 -21.47 19.69
CA ARG A 186 -13.17 -20.83 19.25
C ARG A 186 -13.18 -20.47 17.77
N LEU A 187 -13.84 -21.26 16.93
CA LEU A 187 -14.03 -20.93 15.51
C LEU A 187 -14.98 -19.75 15.35
N THR A 188 -16.06 -19.67 16.11
CA THR A 188 -16.93 -18.48 16.10
C THR A 188 -16.18 -17.25 16.61
N ASP A 189 -15.43 -17.37 17.71
CA ASP A 189 -14.61 -16.28 18.25
C ASP A 189 -13.53 -15.84 17.24
N ALA A 190 -12.89 -16.79 16.54
CA ALA A 190 -11.89 -16.52 15.51
C ALA A 190 -12.48 -15.94 14.23
N LEU A 191 -13.73 -16.30 13.88
CA LEU A 191 -14.48 -15.67 12.79
C LEU A 191 -15.00 -14.27 13.18
N GLU A 192 -15.15 -14.02 14.48
CA GLU A 192 -15.47 -12.70 15.06
C GLU A 192 -14.22 -11.83 15.32
N GLU A 193 -12.99 -12.33 15.10
CA GLU A 193 -11.76 -11.53 15.20
C GLU A 193 -11.77 -10.41 14.15
N ARG A 194 -12.06 -9.20 14.66
CA ARG A 194 -12.18 -7.90 13.96
C ARG A 194 -13.08 -7.96 12.73
N PRO A 195 -14.39 -7.65 12.86
CA PRO A 195 -15.27 -7.61 11.70
C PRO A 195 -14.68 -6.67 10.66
N ALA A 196 -14.67 -7.09 9.40
CA ALA A 196 -14.18 -6.30 8.27
C ALA A 196 -14.76 -4.87 8.29
N GLU A 197 -15.97 -4.71 8.81
CA GLU A 197 -16.65 -3.43 9.05
C GLU A 197 -15.89 -2.45 9.96
N ARG A 198 -15.22 -2.94 11.01
CA ARG A 198 -14.38 -2.08 11.89
C ARG A 198 -13.10 -1.65 11.17
N VAL A 199 -12.48 -2.56 10.44
CA VAL A 199 -11.29 -2.24 9.63
C VAL A 199 -11.64 -1.23 8.53
N ASP A 200 -12.79 -1.41 7.88
CA ASP A 200 -13.30 -0.47 6.88
C ASP A 200 -13.62 0.90 7.47
N ALA A 201 -14.16 0.96 8.69
CA ALA A 201 -14.41 2.22 9.40
C ALA A 201 -13.09 2.95 9.73
N GLU A 202 -12.10 2.25 10.28
CA GLU A 202 -10.76 2.80 10.58
C GLU A 202 -10.05 3.30 9.31
N LEU A 203 -10.14 2.55 8.20
CA LEU A 203 -9.57 2.95 6.91
C LEU A 203 -10.24 4.21 6.36
N ARG A 204 -11.57 4.31 6.46
CA ARG A 204 -12.29 5.52 6.04
C ARG A 204 -11.87 6.73 6.88
N GLU A 205 -11.72 6.56 8.19
CA GLU A 205 -11.30 7.61 9.10
C GLU A 205 -9.86 8.07 8.81
N LEU A 206 -8.94 7.11 8.56
CA LEU A 206 -7.56 7.40 8.16
C LEU A 206 -7.51 8.16 6.82
N VAL A 207 -8.32 7.78 5.83
CA VAL A 207 -8.38 8.46 4.53
C VAL A 207 -8.87 9.90 4.69
N VAL A 208 -9.87 10.14 5.53
CA VAL A 208 -10.37 11.49 5.82
C VAL A 208 -9.29 12.34 6.47
N LEU A 209 -8.58 11.80 7.47
CA LEU A 209 -7.47 12.48 8.15
C LEU A 209 -6.30 12.78 7.20
N LEU A 210 -5.95 11.82 6.34
CA LEU A 210 -4.88 12.03 5.35
C LEU A 210 -5.26 13.13 4.35
N LYS A 211 -6.51 13.12 3.87
CA LYS A 211 -7.02 14.12 2.93
C LYS A 211 -7.00 15.52 3.55
N SER A 212 -7.44 15.67 4.80
CA SER A 212 -7.43 16.96 5.48
C SER A 212 -6.00 17.48 5.72
N ARG A 213 -5.08 16.60 6.09
CA ARG A 213 -3.66 16.94 6.25
C ARG A 213 -3.02 17.38 4.94
N LEU A 214 -3.21 16.64 3.85
CA LEU A 214 -2.68 17.02 2.53
C LEU A 214 -3.19 18.39 2.06
N LEU A 215 -4.46 18.70 2.33
CA LEU A 215 -5.02 20.02 2.02
C LEU A 215 -4.41 21.13 2.88
N ALA A 216 -4.16 20.85 4.17
CA ALA A 216 -3.48 21.79 5.06
C ALA A 216 -2.03 22.05 4.62
N ASP A 217 -1.29 20.99 4.30
CA ASP A 217 0.08 21.07 3.80
C ASP A 217 0.14 21.84 2.47
N ALA A 218 -0.80 21.61 1.55
CA ALA A 218 -0.89 22.36 0.30
C ALA A 218 -1.13 23.86 0.51
N ARG A 219 -2.05 24.21 1.43
CA ARG A 219 -2.31 25.62 1.79
C ARG A 219 -1.10 26.27 2.46
N HIS A 220 -0.41 25.52 3.31
CA HIS A 220 0.81 26.01 3.96
C HIS A 220 1.90 26.29 2.93
N HIS A 221 2.13 25.36 2.00
CA HIS A 221 3.08 25.54 0.93
C HIS A 221 2.74 26.73 0.02
N GLU A 222 1.46 26.92 -0.31
CA GLU A 222 1.01 28.09 -1.07
C GLU A 222 1.31 29.41 -0.34
N ALA A 223 1.07 29.46 0.97
CA ALA A 223 1.40 30.62 1.80
C ALA A 223 2.91 30.90 1.85
N GLU A 224 3.75 29.86 1.98
CA GLU A 224 5.22 30.01 1.94
C GLU A 224 5.71 30.58 0.61
N VAL A 225 5.14 30.11 -0.50
CA VAL A 225 5.48 30.61 -1.85
C VAL A 225 5.08 32.08 -2.00
N LEU A 226 3.91 32.48 -1.49
CA LEU A 226 3.50 33.88 -1.51
C LEU A 226 4.45 34.76 -0.69
N LEU A 227 4.84 34.34 0.51
CA LEU A 227 5.81 35.07 1.35
C LEU A 227 7.19 35.19 0.68
N LEU A 228 7.66 34.13 0.04
CA LEU A 228 8.90 34.15 -0.75
C LEU A 228 8.82 35.14 -1.90
N ASN A 229 7.70 35.16 -2.63
CA ASN A 229 7.48 36.10 -3.71
C ASN A 229 7.44 37.55 -3.20
N GLU A 230 6.78 37.81 -2.07
CA GLU A 230 6.77 39.13 -1.43
C GLU A 230 8.17 39.55 -1.01
N ALA A 231 8.94 38.66 -0.36
CA ALA A 231 10.33 38.94 0.03
C ALA A 231 11.24 39.21 -1.18
N LEU A 232 11.05 38.48 -2.29
CA LEU A 232 11.76 38.74 -3.54
C LEU A 232 11.40 40.11 -4.10
N LEU A 233 10.11 40.44 -4.17
CA LEU A 233 9.65 41.76 -4.61
C LEU A 233 10.18 42.89 -3.71
N GLU A 234 10.24 42.68 -2.39
CA GLU A 234 10.86 43.63 -1.47
C GLU A 234 12.36 43.79 -1.71
N SER A 235 13.07 42.69 -1.97
CA SER A 235 14.49 42.72 -2.28
C SER A 235 14.76 43.46 -3.59
N GLU A 236 13.91 43.25 -4.61
CA GLU A 236 13.95 43.99 -5.88
C GLU A 236 13.69 45.48 -5.65
N ARG A 237 12.70 45.84 -4.82
CA ARG A 237 12.43 47.24 -4.45
C ARG A 237 13.62 47.87 -3.73
N ARG A 238 14.24 47.17 -2.78
CA ARG A 238 15.43 47.65 -2.04
C ARG A 238 16.65 47.81 -2.95
N LEU A 239 16.84 46.90 -3.91
CA LEU A 239 17.88 47.03 -4.94
C LEU A 239 17.61 48.23 -5.86
N ALA A 240 16.36 48.48 -6.21
CA ALA A 240 15.96 49.62 -7.04
C ALA A 240 16.11 50.97 -6.31
N THR A 241 16.04 51.00 -4.97
CA THR A 241 16.19 52.23 -4.16
C THR A 241 17.58 52.40 -3.55
N ALA A 242 18.47 51.43 -3.68
CA ALA A 242 19.84 51.54 -3.20
C ALA A 242 20.62 52.60 -4.02
N PRO A 243 21.19 53.63 -3.37
CA PRO A 243 21.94 54.67 -4.08
C PRO A 243 23.30 54.10 -4.49
N GLY A 244 23.46 53.75 -5.77
CA GLY A 244 24.73 53.26 -6.31
C GLY A 244 24.65 52.37 -7.55
N ALA A 245 23.74 52.66 -8.49
CA ALA A 245 23.77 52.14 -9.86
C ALA A 245 23.88 53.31 -10.86
#